data_AF-A0A496UIQ3-F1
#
_entry.id   AF-A0A496UIQ3-F1
#
_cell.length_a   1.000
_cell.length_b   1.000
_cell.length_c   1.000
_cell.angle_alpha   90.00
_cell.angle_beta   90.00
_cell.angle_gamma   90.00
#
_symmetry.space_group_name_H-M   'P 1'
#
loop_
_entity.id
_entity.type
_entity.pdbx_description
1 polymer ?
#
loop_
_entity_poly.entity_id
_entity_poly.type
_entity_poly.pdbx_seq_one_letter_code
_entity_poly.pdbx_strand_id
1 'polypeptide(L)'
;MKQPPRTWEPVWKERVSQNGLISRAGRILASRGDLQKLVMQILRRNFRITENSRILEVGCGSGPVAGMLSRLTPMVTGVDV
;
A
#
# COMPACT_ATOMS: atom_id res chain seq x y z
N MET A 1 -3.05 25.62 11.96
CA MET A 1 -4.36 25.02 11.67
C MET A 1 -4.16 23.53 11.40
N LYS A 2 -4.92 22.64 12.05
CA LYS A 2 -4.82 21.20 11.79
C LYS A 2 -5.53 20.89 10.48
N GLN A 3 -4.85 20.21 9.54
CA GLN A 3 -5.49 19.72 8.34
C GLN A 3 -6.65 18.79 8.72
N PRO A 4 -7.81 18.91 8.06
CA PRO A 4 -8.90 17.98 8.27
C PRO A 4 -8.43 16.57 7.91
N PRO A 5 -8.83 15.55 8.68
CA PRO A 5 -8.49 14.17 8.37
C PRO A 5 -9.01 13.82 6.98
N ARG A 6 -8.20 13.10 6.20
CA ARG A 6 -8.62 12.69 4.86
C ARG A 6 -9.79 11.72 5.01
N THR A 7 -10.76 11.79 4.10
CA THR A 7 -12.02 11.02 4.15
C THR A 7 -11.80 9.50 4.24
N TRP A 8 -10.63 9.00 3.86
CA TRP A 8 -10.27 7.58 3.94
C TRP A 8 -9.67 7.14 5.29
N GLU A 9 -9.25 8.06 6.17
CA GLU A 9 -8.57 7.70 7.43
C GLU A 9 -9.39 6.83 8.39
N PRO A 10 -10.70 7.08 8.60
CA PRO A 10 -11.54 6.23 9.46
C PRO A 10 -11.70 4.82 8.89
N VAL A 11 -11.98 4.72 7.58
CA VAL A 11 -12.14 3.44 6.86
C VAL A 11 -10.84 2.64 6.87
N TRP A 12 -9.71 3.33 6.73
CA TRP A 12 -8.39 2.72 6.83
C TRP A 12 -8.14 2.16 8.23
N LYS A 13 -8.36 2.96 9.29
CA LYS A 13 -8.16 2.52 10.68
C LYS A 13 -9.00 1.29 11.03
N GLU A 14 -10.24 1.24 10.55
CA GLU A 14 -11.15 0.11 10.75
C GLU A 14 -10.68 -1.16 10.00
N ARG A 15 -10.29 -1.04 8.73
CA ARG A 15 -9.81 -2.20 7.97
C ARG A 15 -8.47 -2.76 8.48
N VAL A 16 -7.58 -1.89 8.97
CA VAL A 16 -6.30 -2.29 9.58
C VAL A 16 -6.50 -3.02 10.90
N SER A 17 -7.49 -2.63 11.70
CA SER A 17 -7.75 -3.30 12.99
C SER A 17 -8.36 -4.68 12.83
N GLN A 18 -9.13 -4.91 11.75
CA GLN A 18 -9.84 -6.16 11.52
C GLN A 18 -9.00 -7.25 10.82
N ASN A 19 -8.03 -6.90 9.97
CA ASN A 19 -7.47 -7.88 9.01
C ASN A 19 -6.13 -8.54 9.38
N GLY A 20 -5.46 -8.19 10.48
CA GLY A 20 -4.19 -8.85 10.89
C GLY A 20 -2.99 -8.72 9.91
N LEU A 21 -3.21 -8.20 8.70
CA LEU A 21 -2.24 -8.06 7.60
C LEU A 21 -1.12 -7.06 7.88
N ILE A 22 -1.30 -6.20 8.87
CA ILE A 22 -0.39 -5.09 9.19
C ILE A 22 0.24 -5.33 10.56
N SER A 23 1.53 -5.70 10.53
CA SER A 23 2.36 -5.86 11.72
C SER A 23 2.49 -4.55 12.51
N ARG A 24 3.03 -4.61 13.74
CA ARG A 24 3.36 -3.41 14.53
C ARG A 24 4.20 -2.40 13.74
N ALA A 25 5.13 -2.89 12.90
CA ALA A 25 5.93 -2.04 12.01
C ALA A 25 5.07 -1.38 10.92
N GLY A 26 4.10 -2.09 10.37
CA GLY A 26 3.17 -1.53 9.39
C GLY A 26 2.29 -0.42 9.95
N ARG A 27 1.88 -0.51 11.23
CA ARG A 27 1.15 0.57 11.92
C ARG A 27 2.00 1.84 12.07
N ILE A 28 3.29 1.70 12.34
CA ILE A 28 4.24 2.82 12.45
C ILE A 28 4.49 3.47 11.08
N LEU A 29 4.58 2.67 10.01
CA LEU A 29 4.75 3.19 8.65
C LEU A 29 3.50 3.95 8.18
N ALA A 30 2.31 3.43 8.49
CA ALA A 30 1.06 4.12 8.23
C ALA A 30 0.98 5.47 8.97
N SER A 31 1.39 5.53 10.25
CA SER A 31 1.38 6.78 11.02
C SER A 31 2.42 7.81 10.54
N ARG A 32 3.45 7.38 9.80
CA ARG A 32 4.47 8.25 9.20
C ARG A 32 4.15 8.68 7.76
N GLY A 33 3.06 8.16 7.17
CA GLY A 33 2.70 8.45 5.79
C GLY A 33 3.60 7.81 4.73
N ASP A 34 4.46 6.85 5.10
CA ASP A 34 5.37 6.17 4.16
C ASP A 34 4.68 4.95 3.53
N LEU A 35 3.79 5.26 2.58
CA LEU A 35 2.92 4.28 1.92
C LEU A 35 3.72 3.22 1.15
N GLN A 36 4.80 3.61 0.47
CA GLN A 36 5.66 2.71 -0.29
C GLN A 36 6.27 1.62 0.59
N LYS A 37 6.92 2.01 1.71
CA LYS A 37 7.51 1.03 2.63
C LYS A 37 6.47 0.14 3.26
N LEU A 38 5.30 0.68 3.58
CA LEU A 38 4.20 -0.10 4.15
C LEU A 38 3.74 -1.20 3.18
N VAL A 39 3.45 -0.84 1.93
CA VAL A 39 3.03 -1.78 0.88
C VAL A 39 4.09 -2.86 0.68
N MET A 40 5.37 -2.50 0.60
CA MET A 40 6.45 -3.48 0.48
C MET A 40 6.55 -4.45 1.64
N GLN A 41 6.36 -3.98 2.87
CA GLN A 41 6.36 -4.87 4.04
C GLN A 41 5.19 -5.86 4.01
N ILE A 42 3.99 -5.40 3.64
CA ILE A 42 2.81 -6.26 3.52
C ILE A 42 3.04 -7.31 2.43
N LEU A 43 3.53 -6.89 1.27
CA LEU A 43 3.77 -7.78 0.14
C LEU A 43 4.82 -8.83 0.47
N ARG A 44 5.99 -8.43 0.98
CA ARG A 44 7.08 -9.37 1.33
C ARG A 44 6.70 -10.39 2.40
N ARG A 45 5.80 -10.02 3.31
CA ARG A 45 5.43 -10.89 4.45
C ARG A 45 4.34 -11.89 4.09
N ASN A 46 3.41 -11.49 3.24
CA ASN A 46 2.19 -12.26 3.00
C ASN A 46 2.15 -12.92 1.61
N PHE A 47 3.00 -12.48 0.67
CA PHE A 47 2.93 -12.90 -0.72
C PHE A 47 4.32 -13.23 -1.26
N ARG A 48 4.39 -14.31 -2.05
CA ARG A 48 5.57 -14.62 -2.86
C ARG A 48 5.40 -13.97 -4.22
N ILE A 49 6.00 -12.80 -4.41
CA ILE A 49 6.02 -12.12 -5.71
C ILE A 49 7.19 -12.69 -6.53
N THR A 50 6.88 -13.07 -7.76
CA THR A 50 7.83 -13.53 -8.78
C THR A 50 7.75 -12.63 -10.00
N GLU A 51 8.70 -12.78 -10.92
CA GLU A 51 8.70 -12.08 -12.22
C GLU A 51 7.46 -12.30 -13.08
N ASN A 52 6.70 -13.37 -12.82
CA ASN A 52 5.45 -13.68 -13.54
C ASN A 52 4.19 -13.18 -12.81
N SER A 53 4.35 -12.56 -11.63
CA SER A 53 3.22 -12.05 -10.85
C SER A 53 2.61 -10.82 -11.52
N ARG A 54 1.29 -10.71 -11.50
CA ARG A 54 0.55 -9.55 -12.03
C ARG A 54 0.00 -8.73 -10.87
N ILE A 55 0.26 -7.43 -10.88
CA ILE A 55 -0.21 -6.51 -9.83
C ILE A 55 -1.10 -5.43 -10.44
N LEU A 56 -2.29 -5.27 -9.87
CA LEU A 56 -3.21 -4.18 -10.17
C LEU A 56 -3.26 -3.22 -8.98
N GLU A 57 -2.88 -1.97 -9.19
CA GLU A 57 -3.04 -0.88 -8.22
C GLU A 57 -4.24 0.00 -8.63
N VAL A 58 -5.26 0.07 -7.77
CA VAL A 58 -6.45 0.91 -7.99
C VAL A 58 -6.37 2.14 -7.10
N GLY A 59 -6.62 3.32 -7.67
CA GLY A 59 -6.40 4.61 -7.02
C GLY A 59 -4.92 4.95 -6.92
N CYS A 60 -4.15 4.72 -8.00
CA CYS A 60 -2.69 4.83 -7.98
C CYS A 60 -2.15 6.26 -7.94
N GLY A 61 -2.99 7.28 -8.15
CA GLY A 61 -2.62 8.67 -8.31
C GLY A 61 -1.57 8.84 -9.41
N SER A 62 -0.50 9.56 -9.07
CA SER A 62 0.68 9.71 -9.93
C SER A 62 1.56 8.45 -10.05
N GLY A 63 1.14 7.32 -9.49
CA GLY A 63 1.83 6.02 -9.60
C GLY A 63 3.11 5.83 -8.77
N PRO A 64 3.34 6.48 -7.61
CA PRO A 64 4.58 6.31 -6.87
C PRO A 64 4.75 4.90 -6.28
N VAL A 65 3.65 4.19 -6.00
CA VAL A 65 3.69 2.80 -5.51
C VAL A 65 3.83 1.83 -6.68
N ALA A 66 3.06 2.00 -7.76
CA ALA A 66 3.20 1.25 -9.00
C ALA A 66 4.65 1.25 -9.52
N GLY A 67 5.30 2.42 -9.56
CA GLY A 67 6.69 2.55 -9.99
C GLY A 67 7.71 1.86 -9.07
N MET A 68 7.38 1.66 -7.80
CA MET A 68 8.20 0.84 -6.90
C MET A 68 7.93 -0.66 -7.13
N LEU A 69 6.67 -1.05 -7.35
CA LEU A 69 6.26 -2.43 -7.58
C LEU A 69 6.78 -3.01 -8.89
N SER A 70 7.00 -2.16 -9.91
CA SER A 70 7.58 -2.57 -11.20
C SER A 70 9.01 -3.11 -11.08
N ARG A 71 9.69 -2.85 -9.95
CA ARG A 71 11.00 -3.45 -9.63
C ARG A 71 10.90 -4.91 -9.18
N LEU A 72 9.71 -5.39 -8.82
CA LEU A 72 9.47 -6.76 -8.38
C LEU A 72 8.93 -7.65 -9.49
N THR A 73 8.16 -7.06 -10.40
CA THR A 73 7.58 -7.74 -11.55
C THR A 73 7.37 -6.73 -12.69
N PRO A 74 7.61 -7.10 -13.95
CA PRO A 74 7.31 -6.26 -15.10
C PRO A 74 5.81 -5.99 -15.29
N MET A 75 4.91 -6.81 -14.70
CA MET A 75 3.46 -6.73 -14.94
C MET A 75 2.71 -5.96 -13.84
N VAL A 76 2.95 -4.65 -13.75
CA VAL A 76 2.21 -3.74 -12.87
C VAL A 76 1.31 -2.82 -13.68
N THR A 77 0.03 -2.79 -13.35
CA THR A 77 -0.97 -1.88 -13.95
C THR A 77 -1.53 -0.97 -12.87
N GLY A 78 -1.41 0.35 -13.07
CA GLY A 78 -2.07 1.34 -12.23
C GLY A 78 -3.33 1.87 -12.90
N VAL A 79 -4.40 2.06 -12.14
CA VAL A 79 -5.65 2.65 -12.61
C VAL A 79 -6.08 3.73 -11.60
N ASP A 80 -6.45 4.90 -12.10
CA ASP A 80 -7.07 5.98 -11.31
C ASP A 80 -8.13 6.70 -12.17
N VAL A 81 -9.00 7.47 -11.52
CA VAL A 81 -10.12 8.20 -12.14
C VAL A 81 -9.74 9.58 -12.64
#